data_AF-A0A2V3ZV10-F1
#
_entry.id   AF-A0A2V3ZV10-F1
#
_cell.length_a   1.000
_cell.length_b   1.000
_cell.length_c   1.000
_cell.angle_alpha   90.00
_cell.angle_beta   90.00
_cell.angle_gamma   90.00
#
_symmetry.space_group_name_H-M   'P 1'
#
loop_
_entity.id
_entity.type
_entity.pdbx_description
1 polymer ?
#
loop_
_entity_poly.entity_id
_entity_poly.type
_entity_poly.pdbx_seq_one_letter_code
_entity_poly.pdbx_strand_id
1 'polypeptide(L)'
;MSEALEITHSAPIPEIFYSEKEEKRFTECTICGKNLTDGNELYLIEKAFERKPGFDKPQLVFELACCMDCRQEMHDSLSEESNEKIAAYFEANSRAEERDQELKKHDLMDTDVWLNNCIVKNKTMDEVNEYQIYALCWKDEMVFHQMPFMLCGETIDDIMNLLSNKSLDIINDLTADLIDLPPEFGELFRDKKVLFI
;
A
#
# COMPACT_ATOMS: atom_id res chain seq x y z
N MET A 1 -3.27 -9.12 -28.62
CA MET A 1 -4.39 -8.16 -28.53
C MET A 1 -4.66 -8.03 -27.05
N SER A 2 -4.11 -7.01 -26.40
CA SER A 2 -4.29 -6.78 -24.96
C SER A 2 -5.72 -6.31 -24.75
N GLU A 3 -6.52 -7.06 -23.98
CA GLU A 3 -7.76 -6.53 -23.43
C GLU A 3 -7.41 -5.27 -22.63
N ALA A 4 -7.95 -4.13 -23.04
CA ALA A 4 -7.94 -2.96 -22.20
C ALA A 4 -8.74 -3.34 -20.95
N LEU A 5 -8.14 -3.20 -19.78
CA LEU A 5 -8.84 -3.36 -18.52
C LEU A 5 -9.99 -2.33 -18.52
N GLU A 6 -11.23 -2.77 -18.72
CA GLU A 6 -12.38 -1.89 -18.57
C GLU A 6 -12.56 -1.59 -17.08
N ILE A 7 -11.98 -0.47 -16.65
CA ILE A 7 -12.15 0.06 -15.30
C ILE A 7 -13.60 0.52 -15.19
N THR A 8 -14.42 -0.33 -14.57
CA THR A 8 -15.87 -0.13 -14.44
C THR A 8 -16.30 0.23 -13.02
N HIS A 9 -15.46 -0.09 -12.02
CA HIS A 9 -15.67 0.24 -10.62
C HIS A 9 -14.52 1.14 -10.17
N SER A 10 -14.76 2.44 -10.23
CA SER A 10 -13.80 3.47 -9.85
C SER A 10 -14.53 4.63 -9.19
N ALA A 11 -13.82 5.34 -8.31
CA ALA A 11 -14.30 6.56 -7.69
C ALA A 11 -13.16 7.59 -7.59
N PRO A 12 -13.46 8.88 -7.39
CA PRO A 12 -12.42 9.88 -7.15
C PRO A 12 -11.49 9.48 -6.00
N ILE A 13 -10.18 9.73 -6.17
CA ILE A 13 -9.21 9.43 -5.12
C ILE A 13 -9.56 10.24 -3.85
N PRO A 14 -9.75 9.59 -2.69
CA PRO A 14 -10.12 10.27 -1.44
C PRO A 14 -8.90 10.91 -0.76
N GLU A 15 -9.15 11.90 0.09
CA GLU A 15 -8.12 12.73 0.73
C GLU A 15 -7.11 11.93 1.57
N ILE A 16 -7.51 10.78 2.13
CA ILE A 16 -6.59 9.90 2.87
C ILE A 16 -5.37 9.46 2.03
N PHE A 17 -5.52 9.41 0.70
CA PHE A 17 -4.46 9.08 -0.26
C PHE A 17 -3.79 10.31 -0.91
N TYR A 18 -4.09 11.53 -0.49
CA TYR A 18 -3.40 12.73 -0.97
C TYR A 18 -2.01 12.81 -0.35
N SER A 19 -1.05 13.44 -1.03
CA SER A 19 0.24 13.73 -0.40
C SER A 19 0.03 14.63 0.82
N GLU A 20 0.59 14.23 1.94
CA GLU A 20 0.60 15.01 3.19
C GLU A 20 1.39 16.31 3.00
N LYS A 21 2.49 16.25 2.24
CA LYS A 21 3.35 17.41 2.01
C LYS A 21 2.69 18.47 1.14
N GLU A 22 2.05 18.05 0.06
CA GLU A 22 1.48 18.96 -0.95
C GLU A 22 -0.01 19.24 -0.75
N GLU A 23 -0.65 18.52 0.19
CA GLU A 23 -2.09 18.53 0.48
C GLU A 23 -2.97 18.31 -0.77
N LYS A 24 -2.44 17.53 -1.73
CA LYS A 24 -3.03 17.29 -3.05
C LYS A 24 -2.75 15.87 -3.52
N ARG A 25 -3.49 15.43 -4.53
CA ARG A 25 -3.24 14.17 -5.24
C ARG A 25 -1.80 14.12 -5.76
N PHE A 26 -1.19 12.94 -5.69
CA PHE A 26 0.07 12.68 -6.35
C PHE A 26 -0.08 12.83 -7.86
N THR A 27 0.85 13.57 -8.48
CA THR A 27 0.93 13.72 -9.94
C THR A 27 2.13 13.02 -10.55
N GLU A 28 3.10 12.63 -9.73
CA GLU A 28 4.37 12.03 -10.14
C GLU A 28 4.73 10.84 -9.26
N CYS A 29 5.42 9.86 -9.84
CA CYS A 29 6.01 8.73 -9.14
C CYS A 29 7.07 9.26 -8.17
N THR A 30 6.98 8.90 -6.89
CA THR A 30 7.93 9.33 -5.86
C THR A 30 9.31 8.71 -6.05
N ILE A 31 9.42 7.63 -6.82
CA ILE A 31 10.68 6.92 -7.08
C ILE A 31 11.39 7.49 -8.33
N CYS A 32 10.70 7.59 -9.46
CA CYS A 32 11.32 7.94 -10.75
C CYS A 32 10.87 9.28 -11.34
N GLY A 33 9.92 9.99 -10.72
CA GLY A 33 9.38 11.26 -11.21
C GLY A 33 8.47 11.13 -12.44
N LYS A 34 8.14 9.91 -12.89
CA LYS A 34 7.21 9.69 -14.01
C LYS A 34 5.84 10.28 -13.69
N ASN A 35 5.26 11.03 -14.61
CA ASN A 35 3.90 11.55 -14.47
C ASN A 35 2.88 10.39 -14.37
N LEU A 36 1.99 10.46 -13.37
CA LEU A 36 0.99 9.43 -13.07
C LEU A 36 -0.42 9.76 -13.61
N THR A 37 -0.69 11.03 -13.95
CA THR A 37 -2.04 11.52 -14.28
C THR A 37 -2.34 11.53 -15.77
N ASP A 38 -1.31 11.69 -16.61
CA ASP A 38 -1.46 11.95 -18.05
C ASP A 38 -1.38 10.65 -18.87
N GLY A 39 -1.01 9.55 -18.22
CA GLY A 39 -0.86 8.23 -18.82
C GLY A 39 -2.16 7.41 -18.85
N ASN A 40 -2.03 6.20 -19.39
CA ASN A 40 -3.08 5.18 -19.33
C ASN A 40 -2.65 3.97 -18.50
N GLU A 41 -1.71 4.17 -17.60
CA GLU A 41 -1.15 3.14 -16.73
C GLU A 41 -1.75 3.27 -15.34
N LEU A 42 -1.78 2.14 -14.63
CA LEU A 42 -2.12 2.13 -13.22
C LEU A 42 -0.94 2.66 -12.41
N TYR A 43 -1.21 3.03 -11.17
CA TYR A 43 -0.17 3.30 -10.18
C TYR A 43 -0.68 2.97 -8.79
N LEU A 44 0.25 2.67 -7.88
CA LEU A 44 -0.05 2.35 -6.50
C LEU A 44 0.21 3.58 -5.62
N ILE A 45 -0.67 3.84 -4.65
CA ILE A 45 -0.38 4.72 -3.51
C ILE A 45 -0.30 3.83 -2.28
N GLU A 46 0.79 3.96 -1.52
CA GLU A 46 0.98 3.31 -0.22
C GLU A 46 1.23 4.37 0.85
N LYS A 47 0.59 4.21 2.00
CA LYS A 47 0.81 5.04 3.18
C LYS A 47 0.88 4.21 4.44
N ALA A 48 1.83 4.52 5.32
CA ALA A 48 1.94 3.90 6.64
C ALA A 48 1.63 4.88 7.76
N PHE A 49 0.93 4.39 8.78
CA PHE A 49 0.49 5.17 9.93
C PHE A 49 0.86 4.47 11.23
N GLU A 50 1.15 5.28 12.25
CA GLU A 50 1.50 4.82 13.60
C GLU A 50 0.80 5.70 14.64
N ARG A 51 0.17 5.09 15.64
CA ARG A 51 -0.41 5.77 16.80
C ARG A 51 0.69 6.03 17.83
N LYS A 52 1.04 7.30 17.99
CA LYS A 52 2.05 7.74 18.97
C LYS A 52 1.37 8.24 20.25
N PRO A 53 1.90 7.91 21.44
CA PRO A 53 1.40 8.48 22.69
C PRO A 53 1.39 10.01 22.66
N GLY A 54 0.27 10.62 23.07
CA GLY A 54 0.10 12.06 23.10
C GLY A 54 -0.42 12.70 21.80
N PHE A 55 -0.69 11.90 20.77
CA PHE A 55 -1.37 12.34 19.55
C PHE A 55 -2.78 11.74 19.46
N ASP A 56 -3.78 12.57 19.14
CA ASP A 56 -5.18 12.14 19.02
C ASP A 56 -5.46 11.34 17.75
N LYS A 57 -4.59 11.46 16.73
CA LYS A 57 -4.70 10.79 15.43
C LYS A 57 -3.45 9.96 15.14
N PRO A 58 -3.57 8.86 14.37
CA PRO A 58 -2.41 8.19 13.79
C PRO A 58 -1.55 9.19 13.02
N GLN A 59 -0.24 9.07 13.17
CA GLN A 59 0.74 9.93 12.51
C GLN A 59 1.23 9.22 11.24
N LEU A 60 1.30 9.96 10.13
CA LEU A 60 1.91 9.45 8.92
C LEU A 60 3.38 9.15 9.18
N VAL A 61 3.81 7.97 8.76
CA VAL A 61 5.18 7.50 8.86
C VAL A 61 5.91 7.74 7.55
N PHE A 62 5.32 7.27 6.45
CA PHE A 62 5.79 7.48 5.10
C PHE A 62 4.60 7.43 4.15
N GLU A 63 4.78 8.02 2.98
CA GLU A 63 3.86 7.94 1.84
C GLU A 63 4.65 7.78 0.55
N LEU A 64 4.09 7.06 -0.41
CA LEU A 64 4.66 6.93 -1.74
C LEU A 64 3.57 6.78 -2.80
N ALA A 65 3.86 7.23 -4.01
CA ALA A 65 3.08 6.95 -5.20
C ALA A 65 4.01 6.33 -6.23
N CYS A 66 3.71 5.11 -6.66
CA CYS A 66 4.61 4.28 -7.46
C CYS A 66 3.96 3.90 -8.79
N CYS A 67 4.61 4.21 -9.92
CA CYS A 67 4.20 3.68 -11.21
C CYS A 67 4.38 2.16 -11.27
N MET A 68 3.71 1.49 -12.22
CA MET A 68 3.82 0.03 -12.36
C MET A 68 5.22 -0.44 -12.73
N ASP A 69 6.00 0.36 -13.47
CA ASP A 69 7.39 0.01 -13.81
C ASP A 69 8.25 -0.12 -12.55
N CYS A 70 8.24 0.90 -11.68
CA CYS A 70 8.98 0.87 -10.42
C CYS A 70 8.44 -0.22 -9.48
N ARG A 71 7.12 -0.45 -9.45
CA ARG A 71 6.53 -1.54 -8.66
C ARG A 71 7.04 -2.89 -9.11
N GLN A 72 7.11 -3.12 -10.42
CA GLN A 72 7.61 -4.37 -10.99
C GLN A 72 9.10 -4.55 -10.71
N GLU A 73 9.92 -3.50 -10.88
CA GLU A 73 11.34 -3.54 -10.55
C GLU A 73 11.58 -3.88 -9.07
N MET A 74 10.79 -3.30 -8.16
CA MET A 74 10.85 -3.64 -6.74
C MET A 74 10.45 -5.10 -6.49
N HIS A 75 9.34 -5.56 -7.06
CA HIS A 75 8.92 -6.96 -6.93
C HIS A 75 10.00 -7.94 -7.45
N ASP A 76 10.62 -7.64 -8.58
CA ASP A 76 11.64 -8.50 -9.22
C ASP A 76 12.99 -8.47 -8.48
N SER A 77 13.22 -7.45 -7.65
CA SER A 77 14.39 -7.40 -6.78
C SER A 77 14.33 -8.41 -5.64
N LEU A 78 13.12 -8.77 -5.18
CA LEU A 78 12.90 -9.79 -4.15
C LEU A 78 13.18 -11.19 -4.71
N SER A 79 13.58 -12.13 -3.85
CA SER A 79 13.74 -13.51 -4.29
C SER A 79 12.39 -14.13 -4.68
N GLU A 80 12.38 -14.96 -5.74
CA GLU A 80 11.20 -15.73 -6.17
C GLU A 80 10.52 -16.47 -5.01
N GLU A 81 11.29 -17.14 -4.15
CA GLU A 81 10.77 -17.83 -2.95
C GLU A 81 10.01 -16.88 -1.99
N SER A 82 10.49 -15.65 -1.82
CA SER A 82 9.79 -14.66 -0.98
C SER A 82 8.47 -14.25 -1.63
N ASN A 83 8.48 -13.94 -2.93
CA ASN A 83 7.28 -13.55 -3.66
C ASN A 83 6.22 -14.66 -3.64
N GLU A 84 6.61 -15.91 -3.86
CA GLU A 84 5.71 -17.06 -3.77
C GLU A 84 5.08 -17.22 -2.38
N LYS A 85 5.88 -17.08 -1.31
CA LYS A 85 5.38 -17.18 0.06
C LYS A 85 4.40 -16.06 0.40
N ILE A 86 4.70 -14.82 -0.01
CA ILE A 86 3.83 -13.67 0.22
C ILE A 86 2.51 -13.86 -0.54
N ALA A 87 2.58 -14.22 -1.82
CA ALA A 87 1.39 -14.48 -2.64
C ALA A 87 0.51 -15.58 -2.02
N ALA A 88 1.11 -16.70 -1.62
CA ALA A 88 0.40 -17.80 -0.96
C ALA A 88 -0.22 -17.38 0.38
N TYR A 89 0.47 -16.53 1.16
CA TYR A 89 -0.08 -16.00 2.40
C TYR A 89 -1.29 -15.10 2.14
N PHE A 90 -1.23 -14.21 1.15
CA PHE A 90 -2.37 -13.36 0.78
C PHE A 90 -3.54 -14.17 0.25
N GLU A 91 -3.30 -15.12 -0.65
CA GLU A 91 -4.34 -15.99 -1.21
C GLU A 91 -5.06 -16.77 -0.10
N ALA A 92 -4.31 -17.32 0.86
CA ALA A 92 -4.88 -18.17 1.90
C ALA A 92 -5.57 -17.40 3.03
N ASN A 93 -5.16 -16.15 3.31
CA ASN A 93 -5.59 -15.44 4.53
C ASN A 93 -6.35 -14.14 4.25
N SER A 94 -6.30 -13.59 3.03
CA SER A 94 -6.99 -12.34 2.72
C SER A 94 -8.47 -12.56 2.45
N ARG A 95 -9.26 -11.52 2.72
CA ARG A 95 -10.69 -11.45 2.42
C ARG A 95 -10.96 -10.87 1.02
N ALA A 96 -10.01 -11.03 0.09
CA ALA A 96 -10.09 -10.44 -1.24
C ALA A 96 -11.28 -10.97 -2.05
N GLU A 97 -11.54 -12.28 -2.00
CA GLU A 97 -12.69 -12.89 -2.69
C GLU A 97 -14.02 -12.39 -2.13
N GLU A 98 -14.15 -12.29 -0.80
CA GLU A 98 -15.35 -11.73 -0.16
C GLU A 98 -15.61 -10.29 -0.62
N ARG A 99 -14.55 -9.46 -0.70
CA ARG A 99 -14.66 -8.08 -1.19
C ARG A 99 -15.10 -7.99 -2.64
N ASP A 100 -14.55 -8.85 -3.51
CA ASP A 100 -14.96 -8.89 -4.92
C ASP A 100 -16.43 -9.29 -5.07
N GLN A 101 -16.94 -10.17 -4.21
CA GLN A 101 -18.36 -10.54 -4.19
C GLN A 101 -19.24 -9.37 -3.71
N GLU A 102 -18.84 -8.69 -2.64
CA GLU A 102 -19.57 -7.53 -2.11
C GLU A 102 -19.60 -6.37 -3.11
N LEU A 103 -18.48 -6.08 -3.79
CA LEU A 103 -18.42 -5.08 -4.86
C LEU A 103 -19.41 -5.40 -5.98
N LYS A 104 -19.40 -6.62 -6.51
CA LYS A 104 -20.28 -7.03 -7.62
C LYS A 104 -21.77 -7.01 -7.24
N LYS A 105 -22.08 -7.28 -5.98
CA LYS A 105 -23.46 -7.43 -5.49
C LYS A 105 -24.07 -6.10 -5.03
N HIS A 106 -23.26 -5.23 -4.45
CA HIS A 106 -23.71 -4.03 -3.78
C HIS A 106 -23.18 -2.72 -4.40
N ASP A 107 -22.32 -2.81 -5.42
CA ASP A 107 -21.66 -1.65 -6.04
C ASP A 107 -20.95 -0.77 -5.00
N LEU A 108 -20.35 -1.42 -4.00
CA LEU A 108 -19.84 -0.78 -2.80
C LEU A 108 -18.46 -0.16 -3.05
N MET A 109 -18.45 1.06 -3.58
CA MET A 109 -17.24 1.87 -3.79
C MET A 109 -17.02 2.88 -2.65
N ASP A 110 -17.00 2.40 -1.40
CA ASP A 110 -16.83 3.22 -0.19
C ASP A 110 -15.46 2.96 0.45
N THR A 111 -14.55 3.93 0.37
CA THR A 111 -13.19 3.80 0.90
C THR A 111 -13.15 3.53 2.40
N ASP A 112 -14.00 4.20 3.18
CA ASP A 112 -13.97 4.07 4.63
C ASP A 112 -14.34 2.64 5.04
N VAL A 113 -15.34 2.05 4.36
CA VAL A 113 -15.72 0.65 4.58
C VAL A 113 -14.56 -0.31 4.22
N TRP A 114 -13.85 -0.05 3.12
CA TRP A 114 -12.76 -0.91 2.64
C TRP A 114 -11.47 -0.77 3.45
N LEU A 115 -11.25 0.36 4.13
CA LEU A 115 -10.07 0.58 4.97
C LEU A 115 -10.32 0.29 6.45
N ASN A 116 -11.58 0.22 6.90
CA ASN A 116 -11.91 0.08 8.32
C ASN A 116 -11.30 -1.18 8.98
N ASN A 117 -11.15 -2.27 8.23
CA ASN A 117 -10.61 -3.53 8.74
C ASN A 117 -9.42 -4.01 7.90
N CYS A 118 -8.43 -4.59 8.59
CA CYS A 118 -7.32 -5.28 7.97
C CYS A 118 -7.86 -6.40 7.06
N ILE A 119 -7.44 -6.43 5.79
CA ILE A 119 -7.95 -7.39 4.81
C ILE A 119 -7.58 -8.84 5.17
N VAL A 120 -6.56 -9.05 5.99
CA VAL A 120 -6.11 -10.39 6.42
C VAL A 120 -6.64 -10.76 7.80
N LYS A 121 -6.35 -9.95 8.83
CA LYS A 121 -6.69 -10.28 10.23
C LYS A 121 -8.05 -9.75 10.69
N ASN A 122 -8.75 -8.98 9.85
CA ASN A 122 -10.03 -8.35 10.15
C ASN A 122 -10.04 -7.43 11.40
N LYS A 123 -8.88 -7.03 11.90
CA LYS A 123 -8.75 -6.07 13.01
C LYS A 123 -9.15 -4.68 12.54
N THR A 124 -9.90 -3.94 13.36
CA THR A 124 -10.31 -2.58 12.99
C THR A 124 -9.13 -1.62 13.06
N MET A 125 -9.16 -0.56 12.25
CA MET A 125 -8.13 0.49 12.23
C MET A 125 -7.95 1.18 13.60
N ASP A 126 -9.01 1.21 14.43
CA ASP A 126 -8.98 1.79 15.77
C ASP A 126 -8.38 0.88 16.85
N GLU A 127 -8.29 -0.42 16.60
CA GLU A 127 -7.73 -1.40 17.54
C GLU A 127 -6.23 -1.65 17.34
N VAL A 128 -5.63 -1.07 16.29
CA VAL A 128 -4.23 -1.33 15.91
C VAL A 128 -3.36 -0.09 16.08
N ASN A 129 -2.13 -0.29 16.56
CA ASN A 129 -1.17 0.79 16.75
C ASN A 129 -0.52 1.22 15.43
N GLU A 130 -0.33 0.28 14.51
CA GLU A 130 0.34 0.50 13.23
C GLU A 130 -0.47 -0.16 12.12
N TYR A 131 -0.55 0.52 10.99
CA TYR A 131 -1.20 -0.01 9.80
C TYR A 131 -0.69 0.68 8.53
N GLN A 132 -0.87 0.02 7.40
CA GLN A 132 -0.62 0.55 6.07
C GLN A 132 -1.88 0.48 5.23
N ILE A 133 -2.08 1.46 4.36
CA ILE A 133 -3.18 1.49 3.39
C ILE A 133 -2.63 1.56 1.97
N TYR A 134 -3.37 0.93 1.05
CA TYR A 134 -2.97 0.79 -0.34
C TYR A 134 -4.15 1.14 -1.24
N ALA A 135 -3.88 1.91 -2.29
CA ALA A 135 -4.83 2.21 -3.36
C ALA A 135 -4.19 1.94 -4.72
N LEU A 136 -4.96 1.33 -5.61
CA LEU A 136 -4.62 1.23 -7.03
C LEU A 136 -5.39 2.32 -7.76
N CYS A 137 -4.68 3.16 -8.50
CA CYS A 137 -5.23 4.34 -9.14
C CYS A 137 -4.98 4.31 -10.64
N TRP A 138 -5.86 4.98 -11.37
CA TRP A 138 -5.77 5.23 -12.80
C TRP A 138 -6.17 6.68 -13.04
N LYS A 139 -5.22 7.50 -13.49
CA LYS A 139 -5.39 8.95 -13.65
C LYS A 139 -5.85 9.60 -12.34
N ASP A 140 -7.07 10.14 -12.30
CA ASP A 140 -7.67 10.80 -11.15
C ASP A 140 -8.61 9.92 -10.33
N GLU A 141 -8.75 8.65 -10.71
CA GLU A 141 -9.64 7.71 -10.07
C GLU A 141 -8.90 6.60 -9.33
N MET A 142 -9.47 6.18 -8.22
CA MET A 142 -9.09 4.97 -7.50
C MET A 142 -9.96 3.81 -7.99
N VAL A 143 -9.31 2.70 -8.31
CA VAL A 143 -9.95 1.48 -8.83
C VAL A 143 -10.39 0.60 -7.68
N PHE A 144 -11.62 0.10 -7.75
CA PHE A 144 -12.17 -0.89 -6.83
C PHE A 144 -12.14 -2.27 -7.51
N HIS A 145 -11.10 -3.05 -7.20
CA HIS A 145 -10.99 -4.47 -7.52
C HIS A 145 -10.00 -5.09 -6.54
N GLN A 146 -10.49 -5.62 -5.42
CA GLN A 146 -9.70 -5.98 -4.21
C GLN A 146 -8.97 -4.80 -3.52
N MET A 147 -9.03 -3.60 -4.11
CA MET A 147 -8.48 -2.33 -3.63
C MET A 147 -9.61 -1.34 -3.30
N PRO A 148 -9.40 -0.35 -2.41
CA PRO A 148 -8.23 -0.19 -1.56
C PRO A 148 -8.23 -1.18 -0.38
N PHE A 149 -7.09 -1.40 0.27
CA PHE A 149 -7.05 -2.23 1.48
C PHE A 149 -6.13 -1.68 2.56
N MET A 150 -6.36 -2.15 3.78
CA MET A 150 -5.52 -1.88 4.95
C MET A 150 -4.86 -3.18 5.41
N LEU A 151 -3.59 -3.09 5.83
CA LEU A 151 -2.86 -4.12 6.56
C LEU A 151 -2.51 -3.60 7.95
N CYS A 152 -2.84 -4.35 8.99
CA CYS A 152 -2.39 -4.02 10.34
C CYS A 152 -0.93 -4.44 10.56
N GLY A 153 -0.26 -3.85 11.56
CA GLY A 153 1.13 -4.15 11.93
C GLY A 153 1.42 -5.65 12.09
N GLU A 154 0.49 -6.42 12.66
CA GLU A 154 0.68 -7.87 12.80
C GLU A 154 0.64 -8.64 11.47
N THR A 155 -0.08 -8.15 10.46
CA THR A 155 -0.04 -8.72 9.11
C THR A 155 1.25 -8.33 8.41
N ILE A 156 1.70 -7.09 8.62
CA ILE A 156 2.98 -6.61 8.11
C ILE A 156 4.11 -7.47 8.68
N ASP A 157 4.09 -7.77 9.98
CA ASP A 157 5.04 -8.65 10.65
C ASP A 157 5.05 -10.07 10.08
N ASP A 158 3.87 -10.65 9.87
CA ASP A 158 3.75 -11.98 9.27
C ASP A 158 4.42 -12.02 7.89
N ILE A 159 4.17 -11.01 7.05
CA ILE A 159 4.76 -10.90 5.71
C ILE A 159 6.27 -10.75 5.78
N MET A 160 6.78 -9.89 6.68
CA MET A 160 8.24 -9.71 6.85
C MET A 160 8.94 -11.02 7.26
N ASN A 161 8.27 -11.88 8.05
CA ASN A 161 8.81 -13.18 8.44
C ASN A 161 8.84 -14.22 7.30
N LEU A 162 8.16 -13.97 6.17
CA LEU A 162 8.21 -14.82 4.98
C LEU A 162 9.41 -14.51 4.09
N LEU A 163 10.00 -13.32 4.25
CA LEU A 163 11.09 -12.84 3.42
C LEU A 163 12.39 -13.60 3.71
N SER A 164 13.16 -13.85 2.64
CA SER A 164 14.55 -14.27 2.78
C SER A 164 15.40 -13.11 3.35
N ASN A 165 16.54 -13.43 3.97
CA ASN A 165 17.48 -12.40 4.44
C ASN A 165 17.87 -11.42 3.32
N LYS A 166 18.06 -11.91 2.09
CA LYS A 166 18.38 -11.07 0.93
C LYS A 166 17.23 -10.11 0.61
N SER A 167 15.99 -10.58 0.63
CA SER A 167 14.81 -9.74 0.37
C SER A 167 14.60 -8.70 1.47
N LEU A 168 14.87 -9.06 2.73
CA LEU A 168 14.83 -8.13 3.86
C LEU A 168 15.85 -6.99 3.69
N ASP A 169 17.09 -7.31 3.32
CA ASP A 169 18.12 -6.29 3.08
C ASP A 169 17.68 -5.31 1.99
N ILE A 170 17.09 -5.81 0.90
CA ILE A 170 16.59 -4.97 -0.20
C ILE A 170 15.45 -4.04 0.25
N ILE A 171 14.47 -4.55 1.01
CA ILE A 171 13.38 -3.72 1.53
C ILE A 171 13.91 -2.64 2.48
N ASN A 172 14.90 -2.97 3.30
CA ASN A 172 15.51 -2.01 4.22
C ASN A 172 16.21 -0.88 3.45
N ASP A 173 16.93 -1.21 2.38
CA ASP A 173 17.59 -0.21 1.52
C ASP A 173 16.56 0.72 0.84
N LEU A 174 15.50 0.14 0.26
CA LEU A 174 14.40 0.92 -0.36
C LEU A 174 13.68 1.82 0.64
N THR A 175 13.46 1.31 1.86
CA THR A 175 12.85 2.08 2.94
C THR A 175 13.73 3.26 3.33
N ALA A 176 15.04 3.06 3.43
CA ALA A 176 15.98 4.13 3.77
C ALA A 176 15.99 5.26 2.71
N ASP A 177 15.84 4.91 1.44
CA ASP A 177 15.79 5.89 0.35
C ASP A 177 14.47 6.71 0.32
N LEU A 178 13.36 6.11 0.77
CA LEU A 178 12.04 6.74 0.75
C LEU A 178 11.77 7.63 1.97
N ILE A 179 12.31 7.28 3.13
CA ILE A 179 12.10 8.06 4.33
C ILE A 179 13.19 9.14 4.42
N ASP A 180 12.83 10.38 4.10
CA ASP A 180 13.68 11.57 4.23
C ASP A 180 13.95 11.90 5.72
N LEU A 181 14.80 11.07 6.34
CA LEU A 181 15.15 11.16 7.76
C LEU A 181 16.52 11.80 7.94
N PRO A 182 16.65 12.76 8.87
CA PRO A 182 17.97 13.16 9.35
C PRO A 182 18.72 11.93 9.90
N PRO A 183 20.02 11.75 9.58
CA PRO A 183 20.80 10.56 9.92
C PRO A 183 20.79 10.18 11.42
N GLU A 184 20.60 11.17 12.30
CA GLU A 184 20.47 11.01 13.74
C GLU A 184 19.24 10.21 14.21
N PHE A 185 18.27 9.93 13.33
CA PHE A 185 17.07 9.13 13.65
C PHE A 185 17.08 7.72 13.06
N GLY A 186 18.17 7.29 12.41
CA GLY A 186 18.27 5.98 11.75
C GLY A 186 18.13 4.76 12.67
N GLU A 187 18.40 4.91 13.98
CA GLU A 187 18.12 3.85 14.96
C GLU A 187 16.66 3.79 15.41
N LEU A 188 15.92 4.91 15.30
CA LEU A 188 14.52 5.00 15.72
C LEU A 188 13.54 4.44 14.67
N PHE A 189 14.02 4.26 13.43
CA PHE A 189 13.19 3.84 12.29
C PHE A 189 13.59 2.49 11.69
N ARG A 190 14.58 1.79 12.29
CA ARG A 190 14.98 0.44 11.87
C ARG A 190 13.86 -0.59 12.00
N ASP A 191 12.79 -0.26 12.73
CA ASP A 191 11.60 -1.08 12.91
C ASP A 191 10.45 -0.73 11.95
N LYS A 192 10.60 0.31 11.11
CA LYS A 192 9.52 0.80 10.23
C LYS A 192 9.54 0.05 8.91
N LYS A 193 8.56 -0.83 8.77
CA LYS A 193 8.46 -1.78 7.67
C LYS A 193 7.72 -1.10 6.52
N VAL A 194 8.30 -1.08 5.33
CA VAL A 194 7.59 -0.78 4.08
C VAL A 194 7.30 -2.10 3.40
N LEU A 195 6.07 -2.29 2.92
CA LEU A 195 5.70 -3.54 2.26
C LEU A 195 5.17 -3.26 0.87
N PHE A 196 6.03 -3.40 -0.12
CA PHE A 196 5.68 -3.20 -1.52
C PHE A 196 4.94 -4.43 -2.08
N ILE A 197 3.72 -4.68 -1.61
CA ILE A 197 2.90 -5.87 -1.97
C ILE A 197 1.97 -5.57 -3.15
#